data_AF-A0A9D0GZQ2-F1
#
_entry.id   AF-A0A9D0GZQ2-F1
#
_cell.length_a   1.000
_cell.length_b   1.000
_cell.length_c   1.000
_cell.angle_alpha   90.00
_cell.angle_beta   90.00
_cell.angle_gamma   90.00
#
_symmetry.space_group_name_H-M   'P 1'
#
loop_
_entity.id
_entity.type
_entity.pdbx_description
1 polymer ?
#
loop_
_entity_poly.entity_id
_entity_poly.type
_entity_poly.pdbx_seq_one_letter_code
_entity_poly.pdbx_strand_id
1 'polypeptide(L)'
;MAVVGAVKLEILMRKAAGLDIDKNKAKEITDIVEKKLYDLLLIGERNASYNGREVIWESDVPLTKGFLESMQKFKKLEEEIAVEDVLNFLATMPPLKYPLEAELEKRLP
;
A
#
# COMPACT_ATOMS: atom_id res chain seq x y z
N MET A 1 12.59 5.18 -5.79
CA MET A 1 12.90 3.77 -5.46
C MET A 1 11.57 3.04 -5.41
N ALA A 2 11.47 1.85 -5.98
CA ALA A 2 10.21 1.11 -6.02
C ALA A 2 9.81 0.66 -4.60
N VAL A 3 8.52 0.69 -4.27
CA VAL A 3 8.00 0.18 -2.97
C VAL A 3 8.30 -1.30 -2.74
N VAL A 4 8.49 -2.06 -3.83
CA VAL A 4 8.95 -3.46 -3.80
C VAL A 4 9.93 -3.66 -4.97
N GLY A 5 11.12 -4.18 -4.68
CA GLY A 5 12.10 -4.52 -5.72
C GLY A 5 11.60 -5.66 -6.63
N ALA A 6 11.95 -5.63 -7.92
CA ALA A 6 11.44 -6.57 -8.92
C ALA A 6 11.60 -8.06 -8.54
N VAL A 7 12.76 -8.44 -7.99
CA VAL A 7 13.01 -9.82 -7.53
C VAL A 7 12.06 -10.23 -6.39
N LYS A 8 11.76 -9.29 -5.49
CA LYS A 8 10.87 -9.55 -4.36
C LYS A 8 9.42 -9.67 -4.82
N LEU A 9 9.03 -8.87 -5.81
CA LEU A 9 7.72 -8.98 -6.44
C LEU A 9 7.56 -10.31 -7.21
N GLU A 10 8.61 -10.78 -7.89
CA GLU A 10 8.64 -12.11 -8.51
C GLU A 10 8.40 -13.23 -7.48
N ILE A 11 9.11 -13.20 -6.35
CA ILE A 11 8.91 -14.16 -5.25
C ILE A 11 7.49 -14.10 -4.71
N LEU A 12 6.95 -12.90 -4.48
CA LEU A 12 5.59 -12.70 -4.01
C LEU A 12 4.55 -13.28 -4.96
N MET A 13 4.68 -13.04 -6.27
CA MET A 13 3.75 -13.57 -7.27
C MET A 13 3.81 -15.10 -7.36
N ARG A 14 5.01 -15.67 -7.25
CA ARG A 14 5.19 -17.13 -7.21
C ARG A 14 4.55 -17.73 -5.96
N LYS A 15 4.75 -17.13 -4.78
CA LYS A 15 4.17 -17.61 -3.52
C LYS A 15 2.65 -17.42 -3.44
N ALA A 16 2.14 -16.28 -3.91
CA ALA A 16 0.73 -15.94 -3.79
C ALA A 16 -0.15 -16.61 -4.84
N ALA A 17 0.37 -16.84 -6.05
CA ALA A 17 -0.43 -17.28 -7.20
C ALA A 17 0.26 -18.30 -8.11
N GLY A 18 1.49 -18.74 -7.80
CA GLY A 18 2.25 -19.66 -8.68
C GLY A 18 2.64 -19.03 -10.01
N LEU A 19 2.72 -17.69 -10.09
CA LEU A 19 3.00 -16.96 -11.32
C LEU A 19 4.47 -16.56 -11.39
N ASP A 20 5.09 -16.82 -12.53
CA ASP A 20 6.39 -16.26 -12.90
C ASP A 20 6.19 -15.00 -13.74
N ILE A 21 6.76 -13.89 -13.29
CA ILE A 21 6.72 -12.60 -13.99
C ILE A 21 8.13 -12.20 -14.40
N ASP A 22 8.25 -11.41 -15.47
CA ASP A 22 9.51 -10.78 -15.84
C ASP A 22 9.67 -9.38 -15.22
N LYS A 23 10.85 -8.79 -15.37
CA LYS A 23 11.17 -7.45 -14.84
C LYS A 23 10.30 -6.33 -15.39
N ASN A 24 9.86 -6.43 -16.66
CA ASN A 24 9.01 -5.41 -17.26
C ASN A 24 7.62 -5.44 -16.63
N LYS A 25 7.07 -6.64 -16.46
CA LYS A 25 5.80 -6.86 -15.78
C LYS A 25 5.87 -6.48 -14.30
N ALA A 26 6.98 -6.79 -13.63
CA ALA A 26 7.21 -6.39 -12.24
C ALA A 26 7.16 -4.86 -12.08
N LYS A 27 7.80 -4.12 -12.99
CA LYS A 27 7.74 -2.66 -13.00
C LYS A 27 6.32 -2.13 -13.20
N GLU A 28 5.61 -2.64 -14.20
CA GLU A 28 4.23 -2.23 -14.49
C GLU A 28 3.30 -2.45 -13.28
N ILE A 29 3.41 -3.60 -12.63
CA ILE A 29 2.63 -3.91 -11.42
C ILE A 29 2.98 -2.95 -10.29
N THR A 30 4.27 -2.67 -10.09
CA THR A 30 4.73 -1.75 -9.05
C THR A 30 4.15 -0.35 -9.26
N ASP A 31 4.24 0.18 -10.49
CA ASP A 31 3.71 1.50 -10.84
C ASP A 31 2.19 1.60 -10.57
N ILE A 32 1.45 0.51 -10.83
CA ILE A 32 0.01 0.43 -10.54
C ILE A 32 -0.24 0.42 -9.02
N VAL A 33 0.46 -0.42 -8.28
CA VAL A 33 0.27 -0.58 -6.82
C VAL A 33 0.61 0.72 -6.08
N GLU A 34 1.71 1.36 -6.45
CA GLU A 34 2.14 2.65 -5.91
C GLU A 34 1.06 3.73 -6.07
N LYS A 35 0.57 3.90 -7.30
CA LYS A 35 -0.52 4.84 -7.59
C LYS A 35 -1.78 4.51 -6.80
N LYS A 36 -2.13 3.22 -6.70
CA LYS A 36 -3.34 2.78 -5.98
C LYS A 36 -3.22 2.96 -4.48
N LEU A 37 -2.04 2.76 -3.90
CA LEU A 37 -1.79 3.07 -2.49
C LEU A 37 -2.04 4.56 -2.21
N TYR A 38 -1.49 5.44 -3.04
CA TYR A 38 -1.71 6.87 -2.88
C TYR A 38 -3.18 7.28 -3.08
N ASP A 39 -3.87 6.72 -4.09
CA ASP A 39 -5.30 6.94 -4.29
C ASP A 39 -6.14 6.54 -3.05
N LEU A 40 -5.79 5.43 -2.38
CA LEU A 40 -6.47 4.99 -1.14
C LEU A 40 -6.32 6.02 -0.01
N LEU A 41 -5.13 6.58 0.16
CA LEU A 41 -4.86 7.60 1.19
C LEU A 41 -5.57 8.93 0.88
N LEU A 42 -5.63 9.35 -0.39
CA LEU A 42 -6.39 10.53 -0.81
C LEU A 42 -7.90 10.40 -0.50
N ILE A 43 -8.47 9.22 -0.72
CA ILE A 43 -9.86 8.97 -0.32
C ILE A 43 -9.99 8.95 1.20
N GLY A 44 -8.99 8.42 1.91
CA GLY A 44 -8.89 8.50 3.37
C GLY A 44 -8.93 9.95 3.87
N GLU A 45 -8.14 10.85 3.30
CA GLU A 45 -8.15 12.27 3.63
C GLU A 45 -9.53 12.90 3.45
N ARG A 46 -10.16 12.63 2.30
CA ARG A 46 -11.51 13.12 2.01
C ARG A 46 -12.51 12.62 3.05
N ASN A 47 -12.46 11.33 3.39
CA ASN A 47 -13.38 10.71 4.34
C ASN A 47 -13.14 11.23 5.78
N ALA A 48 -11.89 11.44 6.18
CA ALA A 48 -11.56 12.09 7.45
C ALA A 48 -12.15 13.50 7.52
N SER A 49 -12.04 14.28 6.44
CA SER A 49 -12.66 15.60 6.33
C SER A 49 -14.19 15.55 6.49
N TYR A 50 -14.86 14.59 5.85
CA TYR A 50 -16.32 14.40 5.99
C TYR A 50 -16.73 14.05 7.42
N ASN A 51 -15.86 13.36 8.16
CA ASN A 51 -16.04 13.03 9.57
C ASN A 51 -15.59 14.15 10.52
N GLY A 52 -15.22 15.34 10.01
CA GLY A 52 -14.76 16.46 10.82
C GLY A 52 -13.42 16.22 11.53
N ARG A 53 -12.59 15.31 10.99
CA ARG A 53 -11.26 14.98 11.52
C ARG A 53 -10.15 15.55 10.64
N GLU A 54 -9.09 16.00 11.30
CA GLU A 54 -7.82 16.43 10.67
C GLU A 54 -6.72 15.36 10.81
N VAL A 55 -7.12 14.10 10.88
CA VAL A 55 -6.24 12.93 10.98
C VAL A 55 -6.92 11.76 10.27
N ILE A 56 -6.17 11.02 9.47
CA ILE A 56 -6.69 9.89 8.68
C ILE A 56 -6.60 8.62 9.53
N TRP A 57 -7.76 8.02 9.80
CA TRP A 57 -7.88 6.75 10.51
C TRP A 57 -8.01 5.60 9.53
N GLU A 58 -7.77 4.37 9.98
CA GLU A 58 -7.98 3.19 9.14
C GLU A 58 -9.40 3.13 8.55
N SER A 59 -10.42 3.50 9.33
CA SER A 59 -11.82 3.51 8.89
C SER A 59 -12.12 4.50 7.76
N ASP A 60 -11.23 5.46 7.50
CA ASP A 60 -11.36 6.38 6.38
C ASP A 60 -10.86 5.78 5.07
N VAL A 61 -9.89 4.88 5.14
CA VAL A 61 -9.30 4.26 3.96
C VAL A 61 -10.33 3.29 3.39
N PRO A 62 -10.66 3.36 2.08
CA PRO A 62 -11.77 2.59 1.49
C PRO A 62 -11.37 1.13 1.23
N LEU A 63 -11.05 0.40 2.29
CA LEU A 63 -10.64 -0.99 2.25
C LEU A 63 -11.89 -1.88 2.22
N THR A 64 -12.14 -2.51 1.08
CA THR A 64 -13.23 -3.49 0.97
C THR A 64 -12.92 -4.75 1.77
N LYS A 65 -13.94 -5.53 2.12
CA LYS A 65 -13.78 -6.83 2.78
C LYS A 65 -12.78 -7.74 2.03
N GLY A 66 -12.88 -7.82 0.70
CA GLY A 66 -11.96 -8.63 -0.11
C GLY A 66 -10.51 -8.13 -0.07
N PHE A 67 -10.30 -6.81 0.05
CA PHE A 67 -8.98 -6.23 0.26
C PHE A 67 -8.41 -6.63 1.62
N LEU A 68 -9.21 -6.50 2.69
CA LEU A 68 -8.82 -6.89 4.06
C LEU A 68 -8.46 -8.38 4.14
N GLU A 69 -9.23 -9.26 3.50
CA GLU A 69 -8.92 -10.69 3.41
C GLU A 69 -7.61 -10.94 2.64
N SER A 70 -7.33 -10.15 1.60
CA SER A 70 -6.07 -10.24 0.85
C SER A 70 -4.87 -9.78 1.68
N MET A 71 -5.02 -8.72 2.50
CA MET A 71 -3.99 -8.32 3.47
C MET A 71 -3.71 -9.43 4.48
N GLN A 72 -4.75 -10.13 4.96
CA GLN A 72 -4.57 -11.27 5.86
C GLN A 72 -3.84 -12.44 5.18
N LYS A 73 -4.13 -12.71 3.90
CA LYS A 73 -3.39 -13.73 3.12
C LYS A 73 -1.93 -13.33 2.95
N PHE A 74 -1.66 -12.06 2.64
CA PHE A 74 -0.29 -11.54 2.52
C PHE A 74 0.51 -11.75 3.81
N LYS A 75 -0.07 -11.46 4.99
CA LYS A 75 0.58 -11.70 6.29
C LYS A 75 1.02 -13.16 6.49
N LYS A 76 0.33 -14.12 5.88
CA LYS A 76 0.66 -15.56 5.96
C LYS A 76 1.78 -15.99 5.01
N LEU A 77 2.20 -15.13 4.08
CA LEU A 77 3.32 -15.42 3.18
C LEU A 77 4.68 -15.22 3.86
N GLU A 78 4.68 -14.58 5.05
CA GLU A 78 5.88 -14.25 5.84
C GLU A 78 6.92 -13.49 5.00
N GLU A 79 6.42 -12.63 4.09
CA GLU A 79 7.22 -11.72 3.29
C GLU A 79 7.18 -10.34 3.93
N GLU A 80 8.34 -9.78 4.22
CA GLU A 80 8.46 -8.43 4.77
C GLU A 80 8.55 -7.43 3.62
N ILE A 81 8.01 -6.23 3.75
CA ILE A 81 8.30 -5.11 2.86
C ILE A 81 8.85 -4.00 3.75
N ALA A 82 9.88 -3.28 3.29
CA ALA A 82 10.44 -2.22 4.11
C ALA A 82 9.48 -1.03 4.16
N VAL A 83 9.06 -0.65 5.37
CA VAL A 83 8.23 0.55 5.60
C VAL A 83 8.89 1.76 4.94
N GLU A 84 10.22 1.86 5.02
CA GLU A 84 11.01 2.96 4.47
C GLU A 84 10.84 3.11 2.95
N ASP A 85 10.71 2.02 2.20
CA ASP A 85 10.52 2.08 0.75
C ASP A 85 9.15 2.68 0.40
N VAL A 86 8.12 2.35 1.21
CA VAL A 86 6.77 2.89 1.08
C VAL A 86 6.75 4.38 1.45
N LEU A 87 7.40 4.76 2.54
CA LEU A 87 7.50 6.17 2.96
C LEU A 87 8.29 7.00 1.94
N ASN A 88 9.39 6.47 1.40
CA ASN A 88 10.18 7.13 0.37
C ASN A 88 9.36 7.36 -0.90
N PHE A 89 8.54 6.38 -1.31
CA PHE A 89 7.60 6.56 -2.41
C PHE A 89 6.57 7.65 -2.10
N LEU A 90 5.90 7.59 -0.95
CA LEU A 90 4.89 8.58 -0.57
C LEU A 90 5.45 10.01 -0.51
N ALA A 91 6.72 10.18 -0.11
CA ALA A 91 7.43 11.46 -0.12
C ALA A 91 7.64 12.06 -1.54
N THR A 92 7.51 11.25 -2.60
CA THR A 92 7.56 11.74 -3.99
C THR A 92 6.20 12.20 -4.52
N MET A 93 5.12 11.90 -3.81
CA MET A 93 3.76 12.29 -4.18
C MET A 93 3.42 13.67 -3.60
N PRO A 94 2.40 14.38 -4.13
CA PRO A 94 1.89 15.56 -3.45
C PRO A 94 1.54 15.23 -1.98
N PRO A 95 1.87 16.12 -1.03
CA PRO A 95 1.62 15.84 0.38
C PRO A 95 0.11 15.77 0.64
N LEU A 96 -0.28 14.84 1.51
CA LEU A 96 -1.62 14.82 2.09
C LEU A 96 -1.81 16.04 3.00
N LYS A 97 -3.02 16.56 3.05
CA LYS A 97 -3.45 17.63 3.94
C LYS A 97 -3.46 17.19 5.40
N TYR A 98 -3.83 15.94 5.67
CA TYR A 98 -3.94 15.41 7.03
C TYR A 98 -2.94 14.28 7.27
N PRO A 99 -2.32 14.20 8.46
CA PRO A 99 -1.45 13.10 8.83
C PRO A 99 -2.22 11.78 8.96
N LEU A 100 -1.49 10.67 8.86
CA LEU A 100 -1.99 9.35 9.24
C LEU A 100 -2.02 9.22 10.76
N GLU A 101 -3.02 8.56 11.30
CA GLU A 101 -3.00 8.10 12.68
C GLU A 101 -1.87 7.09 12.89
N ALA A 102 -1.26 7.09 14.08
CA ALA A 102 -0.17 6.18 14.42
C ALA A 102 -0.50 4.69 14.22
N GLU A 103 -1.76 4.26 14.43
CA GLU A 103 -2.17 2.89 14.14
C GLU A 103 -2.24 2.60 12.64
N LEU A 104 -2.72 3.55 11.85
CA LEU A 104 -2.74 3.43 10.39
C LEU A 104 -1.33 3.44 9.81
N GLU A 105 -0.43 4.28 10.33
CA GLU A 105 0.97 4.33 9.91
C GLU A 105 1.68 2.98 10.15
N LYS A 106 1.43 2.33 11.30
CA LYS A 106 1.94 0.98 11.61
C LYS A 106 1.36 -0.13 10.75
N ARG A 107 0.31 0.16 9.96
CA ARG A 107 -0.29 -0.78 9.03
C ARG A 107 0.24 -0.62 7.61
N LEU A 108 1.06 0.40 7.35
CA LEU A 108 1.96 0.36 6.21
C LEU A 108 2.91 -0.85 6.40
N PRO A 109 3.31 -1.52 5.30
CA PRO A 109 4.06 -2.77 5.33
C PRO A 109 5.31 -2.69 6.19
#